data_AF-A0A9P0DI57-F1
#
_entry.id   AF-A0A9P0DI57-F1
#
_cell.length_a   1.000
_cell.length_b   1.000
_cell.length_c   1.000
_cell.angle_alpha   90.00
_cell.angle_beta   90.00
_cell.angle_gamma   90.00
#
_symmetry.space_group_name_H-M   'P 1'
#
loop_
_entity.id
_entity.type
_entity.pdbx_description
1 polymer ?
#
loop_
_entity_poly.entity_id
_entity_poly.type
_entity_poly.pdbx_seq_one_letter_code
_entity_poly.pdbx_strand_id
1 'polypeptide(L)'
;MKAFLAAIALCVLAIGSEAKVSGSGTTTRYWDCCKPSCSWKENVATSTPVNSCSKDGTTKVDPSVTSGCDSDGTSYVCNNLQPWAVNDTLAYGYVAASFTGGVDNSKCCVCLKLTFTNALAGKTMIVQNVNTGGDLSSNHFDIQIPGGGVGIFTRGCSTQWNAPQSGWGQQYGGAFH
;
A
#
# COMPACT_ATOMS: atom_id res chain seq x y z
N MET A 1 17.68 50.87 -32.92
CA MET A 1 16.48 50.00 -32.85
C MET A 1 16.93 48.69 -32.24
N LYS A 2 16.45 48.36 -31.03
CA LYS A 2 16.88 47.18 -30.26
C LYS A 2 16.06 45.97 -30.72
N ALA A 3 16.74 44.95 -31.23
CA ALA A 3 16.12 43.68 -31.60
C ALA A 3 15.72 42.92 -30.33
N PHE A 4 14.45 42.53 -30.23
CA PHE A 4 13.97 41.61 -29.20
C PHE A 4 14.09 40.18 -29.73
N LEU A 5 14.96 39.37 -29.11
CA LEU A 5 14.87 37.91 -29.22
C LEU A 5 13.76 37.45 -28.27
N ALA A 6 12.67 36.91 -28.83
CA ALA A 6 11.71 36.14 -28.07
C ALA A 6 12.33 34.76 -27.79
N ALA A 7 12.84 34.55 -26.58
CA ALA A 7 13.24 33.23 -26.11
C ALA A 7 11.96 32.42 -25.87
N ILE A 8 11.66 31.49 -26.78
CA ILE A 8 10.63 30.46 -26.56
C ILE A 8 11.20 29.50 -25.53
N ALA A 9 10.76 29.63 -24.28
CA ALA A 9 10.99 28.63 -23.26
C ALA A 9 10.17 27.38 -23.61
N LEU A 10 10.81 26.42 -24.28
CA LEU A 10 10.27 25.08 -24.45
C LEU A 10 10.26 24.43 -23.06
N CYS A 11 9.12 24.50 -22.37
CA CYS A 11 8.89 23.70 -21.18
C CYS A 11 8.91 22.23 -21.63
N VAL A 12 10.06 21.59 -21.49
CA VAL A 12 10.17 20.14 -21.59
C VAL A 12 9.33 19.59 -20.45
N LEU A 13 8.11 19.17 -20.76
CA LEU A 13 7.40 18.20 -19.94
C LEU A 13 8.30 16.98 -19.88
N ALA A 14 9.06 16.85 -18.79
CA ALA A 14 9.68 15.60 -18.42
C ALA A 14 8.53 14.64 -18.08
N ILE A 15 7.93 14.05 -19.10
CA ILE A 15 7.15 12.83 -18.97
C ILE A 15 8.21 11.78 -18.65
N GLY A 16 8.52 11.64 -17.36
CA GLY A 16 9.31 10.51 -16.89
C GLY A 16 8.62 9.26 -17.41
N SER A 17 9.27 8.53 -18.30
CA SER A 17 8.82 7.20 -18.70
C SER A 17 8.92 6.34 -17.46
N GLU A 18 7.86 6.25 -16.66
CA GLU A 18 7.74 5.18 -15.69
C GLU A 18 7.86 3.88 -16.49
N ALA A 19 8.92 3.11 -16.22
CA ALA A 19 9.08 1.79 -16.79
C ALA A 19 7.78 1.02 -16.51
N LYS A 20 7.02 0.73 -17.56
CA LYS A 20 5.73 0.07 -17.46
C LYS A 20 5.98 -1.37 -16.97
N VAL A 21 5.84 -1.61 -15.66
CA VAL A 21 5.99 -2.94 -15.08
C VAL A 21 4.74 -3.75 -15.37
N SER A 22 4.91 -4.96 -15.89
CA SER A 22 3.82 -5.91 -16.16
C SER A 22 4.33 -7.33 -16.03
N GLY A 23 3.46 -8.26 -15.62
CA GLY A 23 3.81 -9.66 -15.47
C GLY A 23 2.68 -10.47 -14.84
N SER A 24 2.98 -11.71 -14.50
CA SER A 24 2.14 -12.54 -13.64
C SER A 24 2.63 -12.46 -12.20
N GLY A 25 1.72 -12.63 -11.25
CA GLY A 25 2.04 -12.58 -9.84
C GLY A 25 1.04 -13.34 -8.99
N THR A 26 1.38 -13.48 -7.71
CA THR A 26 0.54 -14.14 -6.71
C THR A 26 -0.08 -13.08 -5.82
N THR A 27 -1.30 -13.36 -5.35
CA THR A 27 -1.97 -12.50 -4.37
C THR A 27 -2.22 -13.25 -3.09
N THR A 28 -2.11 -12.54 -1.99
CA THR A 28 -2.61 -12.94 -0.66
C THR A 28 -3.44 -11.78 -0.11
N ARG A 29 -3.86 -11.87 1.16
CA ARG A 29 -4.68 -10.86 1.83
C ARG A 29 -4.14 -10.64 3.23
N TYR A 30 -4.14 -9.39 3.68
CA TYR A 30 -3.68 -9.05 5.04
C TYR A 30 -4.33 -7.76 5.56
N TRP A 31 -4.29 -7.60 6.88
CA TRP A 31 -4.50 -6.34 7.59
C TRP A 31 -3.90 -6.45 8.99
N ASP A 32 -2.71 -5.90 9.16
CA ASP A 32 -1.94 -5.93 10.41
C ASP A 32 -2.03 -4.64 11.24
N CYS A 33 -2.73 -3.64 10.70
CA CYS A 33 -2.90 -2.29 11.23
C CYS A 33 -1.61 -1.45 11.30
N CYS A 34 -0.47 -1.97 10.84
CA CYS A 34 0.80 -1.27 10.90
C CYS A 34 0.80 -0.01 10.04
N LYS A 35 1.66 0.96 10.39
CA LYS A 35 2.01 2.04 9.48
C LYS A 35 2.58 1.45 8.19
N PRO A 36 2.00 1.73 7.01
CA PRO A 36 2.51 1.22 5.74
C PRO A 36 3.93 1.74 5.44
N SER A 37 4.81 0.94 4.85
CA SER A 37 6.20 1.31 4.57
C SER A 37 6.33 2.57 3.70
N CYS A 38 5.40 2.80 2.78
CA CYS A 38 5.39 3.99 1.92
C CYS A 38 4.85 5.25 2.64
N SER A 39 4.55 5.15 3.94
CA SER A 39 4.21 6.31 4.80
C SER A 39 5.44 6.94 5.45
N TRP A 40 6.61 6.31 5.30
CA TRP A 40 7.91 6.87 5.70
C TRP A 40 8.44 7.78 4.60
N LYS A 41 8.97 8.94 4.98
CA LYS A 41 9.42 9.96 4.01
C LYS A 41 10.63 9.48 3.21
N GLU A 42 11.52 8.73 3.85
CA GLU A 42 12.71 8.12 3.28
C GLU A 42 12.42 7.01 2.26
N ASN A 43 11.20 6.44 2.27
CA ASN A 43 10.81 5.33 1.39
C ASN A 43 10.11 5.78 0.10
N VAL A 44 9.86 7.09 -0.07
CA VAL A 44 9.17 7.62 -1.25
C VAL A 44 10.03 8.65 -1.99
N ALA A 45 9.97 8.63 -3.31
CA ALA A 45 10.59 9.65 -4.15
C ALA A 45 9.72 10.92 -4.30
N THR A 46 8.48 10.87 -3.82
CA THR A 46 7.52 11.97 -3.88
C THR A 46 7.67 12.90 -2.67
N SER A 47 7.17 14.13 -2.78
CA SER A 47 7.13 15.07 -1.64
C SER A 47 6.07 14.72 -0.59
N THR A 48 5.20 13.74 -0.85
CA THR A 48 4.08 13.37 0.03
C THR A 48 3.98 11.85 0.14
N PRO A 49 4.43 11.26 1.27
CA PRO A 49 4.25 9.84 1.57
C PRO A 49 2.77 9.46 1.69
N VAL A 50 2.50 8.17 1.71
CA VAL A 50 1.16 7.66 2.07
C VAL A 50 0.79 8.17 3.46
N ASN A 51 -0.47 8.60 3.64
CA ASN A 51 -0.92 9.02 4.96
C ASN A 51 -0.99 7.82 5.89
N SER A 52 -0.50 8.01 7.12
CA SER A 52 -0.76 7.14 8.25
C SER A 52 -1.61 7.90 9.27
N CYS A 53 -2.30 7.17 10.14
CA CYS A 53 -3.28 7.72 11.04
C CYS A 53 -2.97 7.40 12.50
N SER A 54 -3.54 8.17 13.41
CA SER A 54 -3.54 7.89 14.83
C SER A 54 -4.38 6.65 15.15
N LYS A 55 -4.47 6.28 16.43
CA LYS A 55 -5.24 5.11 16.88
C LYS A 55 -6.70 5.11 16.41
N ASP A 56 -7.31 6.28 16.18
CA ASP A 56 -8.67 6.42 15.65
C ASP A 56 -8.83 5.98 14.18
N GLY A 57 -7.73 5.72 13.47
CA GLY A 57 -7.72 5.33 12.07
C GLY A 57 -8.10 6.45 11.09
N THR A 58 -8.22 7.70 11.53
CA THR A 58 -8.69 8.82 10.67
C THR A 58 -7.86 10.09 10.81
N THR A 59 -7.38 10.42 12.01
CA THR A 59 -6.54 11.59 12.24
C THR A 59 -5.15 11.32 11.67
N LYS A 60 -4.79 12.03 10.60
CA LYS A 60 -3.46 11.90 9.96
C LYS A 60 -2.37 12.33 10.94
N VAL A 61 -1.27 11.57 10.98
CA VAL A 61 -0.10 11.87 11.81
C VAL A 61 1.12 12.18 10.94
N ASP A 62 2.11 12.85 11.52
CA ASP A 62 3.35 13.20 10.82
C ASP A 62 4.09 11.93 10.34
N PRO A 63 4.68 11.93 9.13
CA PRO A 63 5.47 10.80 8.61
C PRO A 63 6.61 10.32 9.51
N SER A 64 7.09 11.14 10.45
CA SER A 64 8.12 10.74 11.43
C SER A 64 7.57 9.93 12.61
N VAL A 65 6.26 9.88 12.83
CA VAL A 65 5.66 9.13 13.95
C VAL A 65 5.88 7.63 13.75
N THR A 66 6.41 6.98 14.79
CA THR A 66 6.72 5.55 14.79
C THR A 66 5.48 4.68 14.65
N SER A 67 5.62 3.54 13.95
CA SER A 67 4.54 2.58 13.71
C SER A 67 4.04 1.97 15.02
N GLY A 68 2.73 1.85 15.20
CA GLY A 68 2.13 1.15 16.34
C GLY A 68 2.43 -0.35 16.40
N CYS A 69 3.07 -0.89 15.36
CA CYS A 69 3.66 -2.22 15.37
C CYS A 69 5.03 -2.30 16.04
N ASP A 70 5.67 -1.16 16.30
CA ASP A 70 6.87 -1.05 17.14
C ASP A 70 6.47 -0.82 18.61
N SER A 71 7.42 -0.95 19.55
CA SER A 71 7.14 -0.94 21.00
C SER A 71 6.45 0.32 21.50
N ASP A 72 6.71 1.49 20.91
CA ASP A 72 6.24 2.78 21.43
C ASP A 72 5.56 3.66 20.37
N GLY A 73 5.21 3.08 19.22
CA GLY A 73 4.62 3.84 18.13
C GLY A 73 3.12 4.08 18.27
N THR A 74 2.65 5.10 17.54
CA THR A 74 1.26 5.58 17.57
C THR A 74 0.70 5.90 16.18
N SER A 75 1.44 5.51 15.13
CA SER A 75 1.02 5.61 13.72
C SER A 75 0.55 4.25 13.19
N TYR A 76 -0.62 4.22 12.58
CA TYR A 76 -1.30 3.03 12.07
C TYR A 76 -1.75 3.25 10.63
N VAL A 77 -2.18 2.19 9.96
CA VAL A 77 -2.90 2.32 8.69
C VAL A 77 -4.19 3.14 8.88
N CYS A 78 -4.50 4.01 7.92
CA CYS A 78 -5.75 4.77 7.91
C CYS A 78 -6.94 3.90 7.44
N ASN A 79 -8.12 4.16 7.98
CA ASN A 79 -9.37 3.47 7.64
C ASN A 79 -9.74 3.63 6.16
N ASN A 80 -9.31 4.69 5.48
CA ASN A 80 -9.58 4.90 4.05
C ASN A 80 -8.62 4.13 3.13
N LEU A 81 -7.66 3.37 3.66
CA LEU A 81 -6.82 2.42 2.92
C LEU A 81 -7.47 1.03 2.79
N GLN A 82 -8.81 0.98 2.86
CA GLN A 82 -9.62 -0.22 2.63
C GLN A 82 -10.00 -0.35 1.15
N PRO A 83 -10.24 -1.57 0.64
CA PRO A 83 -10.68 -1.79 -0.73
C PRO A 83 -12.18 -1.52 -0.87
N TRP A 84 -12.64 -1.17 -2.08
CA TRP A 84 -14.05 -1.01 -2.38
C TRP A 84 -14.38 -1.48 -3.79
N ALA A 85 -15.59 -2.01 -3.95
CA ALA A 85 -16.12 -2.35 -5.27
C ALA A 85 -16.67 -1.10 -5.96
N VAL A 86 -16.35 -0.94 -7.24
CA VAL A 86 -16.98 0.05 -8.12
C VAL A 86 -18.23 -0.56 -8.75
N ASN A 87 -18.12 -1.82 -9.17
CA ASN A 87 -19.19 -2.65 -9.70
C ASN A 87 -18.79 -4.14 -9.59
N ASP A 88 -19.57 -5.04 -10.18
CA ASP A 88 -19.35 -6.49 -10.09
C ASP A 88 -18.02 -6.97 -10.68
N THR A 89 -17.38 -6.22 -11.58
CA THR A 89 -16.14 -6.62 -12.26
C THR A 89 -14.94 -5.74 -11.96
N LEU A 90 -15.14 -4.61 -11.28
CA LEU A 90 -14.07 -3.65 -10.94
C LEU A 90 -14.09 -3.26 -9.47
N ALA A 91 -12.92 -3.34 -8.84
CA ALA A 91 -12.65 -2.80 -7.51
C ALA A 91 -11.42 -1.89 -7.50
N TYR A 92 -11.32 -1.05 -6.47
CA TYR A 92 -10.10 -0.32 -6.12
C TYR A 92 -9.60 -0.76 -4.74
N GLY A 93 -8.32 -0.54 -4.48
CA GLY A 93 -7.77 -0.68 -3.13
C GLY A 93 -6.27 -0.51 -3.08
N TYR A 94 -5.65 -1.24 -2.16
CA TYR A 94 -4.27 -1.03 -1.77
C TYR A 94 -3.57 -2.37 -1.54
N VAL A 95 -2.26 -2.40 -1.77
CA VAL A 95 -1.44 -3.60 -1.60
C VAL A 95 -0.16 -3.30 -0.84
N ALA A 96 0.38 -4.32 -0.16
CA ALA A 96 1.81 -4.47 0.00
C ALA A 96 2.36 -5.23 -1.22
N ALA A 97 3.43 -4.76 -1.84
CA ALA A 97 3.98 -5.43 -3.01
C ALA A 97 5.49 -5.64 -2.93
N SER A 98 5.94 -6.70 -3.58
CA SER A 98 7.35 -6.91 -3.92
C SER A 98 7.46 -7.41 -5.36
N PHE A 99 8.29 -6.75 -6.16
CA PHE A 99 8.52 -7.12 -7.56
C PHE A 99 9.75 -8.02 -7.69
N THR A 100 10.76 -7.78 -6.86
CA THR A 100 12.02 -8.54 -6.85
C THR A 100 12.08 -9.63 -5.77
N GLY A 101 11.15 -9.62 -4.81
CA GLY A 101 11.20 -10.42 -3.59
C GLY A 101 11.81 -9.63 -2.44
N GLY A 102 11.25 -9.80 -1.23
CA GLY A 102 11.59 -9.05 -0.03
C GLY A 102 11.14 -7.57 -0.09
N VAL A 103 11.78 -6.73 0.72
CA VAL A 103 11.48 -5.30 0.82
C VAL A 103 11.84 -4.57 -0.48
N ASP A 104 10.83 -3.95 -1.12
CA ASP A 104 10.97 -3.17 -2.36
C ASP A 104 10.24 -1.82 -2.25
N ASN A 105 10.91 -0.83 -1.68
CA ASN A 105 10.39 0.53 -1.59
C ASN A 105 10.50 1.32 -2.91
N SER A 106 11.24 0.80 -3.91
CA SER A 106 11.45 1.50 -5.19
C SER A 106 10.15 1.69 -5.99
N LYS A 107 9.12 0.92 -5.63
CA LYS A 107 7.79 0.92 -6.23
C LYS A 107 6.72 1.45 -5.28
N CYS A 108 7.09 2.22 -4.26
CA CYS A 108 6.10 2.91 -3.44
C CYS A 108 5.23 3.85 -4.29
N CYS A 109 3.94 3.90 -3.96
CA CYS A 109 2.92 4.76 -4.54
C CYS A 109 2.54 4.49 -6.01
N VAL A 110 3.16 3.51 -6.68
CA VAL A 110 2.77 3.13 -8.05
C VAL A 110 1.37 2.51 -8.06
N CYS A 111 0.63 2.74 -9.14
CA CYS A 111 -0.66 2.12 -9.37
C CYS A 111 -0.55 0.94 -10.33
N LEU A 112 -1.25 -0.15 -10.03
CA LEU A 112 -1.25 -1.38 -10.79
C LEU A 112 -2.67 -1.78 -11.16
N LYS A 113 -2.82 -2.43 -12.31
CA LYS A 113 -4.05 -3.13 -12.68
C LYS A 113 -3.85 -4.63 -12.52
N LEU A 114 -4.50 -5.21 -11.51
CA LEU A 114 -4.55 -6.65 -11.30
C LEU A 114 -5.73 -7.21 -12.09
N THR A 115 -5.47 -8.14 -13.00
CA THR A 115 -6.52 -8.93 -13.67
C THR A 115 -6.42 -10.35 -13.13
N PHE A 116 -7.46 -10.80 -12.43
CA PHE A 116 -7.42 -12.12 -11.78
C PHE A 116 -7.63 -13.24 -12.81
N THR A 117 -6.94 -14.37 -12.61
CA THR A 117 -6.92 -15.51 -13.55
C THR A 117 -7.58 -16.78 -13.01
N ASN A 118 -7.85 -16.86 -11.70
CA ASN A 118 -8.36 -18.06 -11.03
C ASN A 118 -9.83 -17.90 -10.58
N ALA A 119 -10.14 -18.12 -9.29
CA ALA A 119 -11.50 -18.05 -8.75
C ALA A 119 -12.22 -16.70 -8.97
N LEU A 120 -11.47 -15.64 -9.27
CA LEU A 120 -11.98 -14.31 -9.59
C LEU A 120 -11.80 -13.93 -11.08
N ALA A 121 -11.64 -14.91 -11.97
CA ALA A 121 -11.44 -14.67 -13.40
C ALA A 121 -12.48 -13.71 -13.99
N GLY A 122 -12.00 -12.78 -14.82
CA GLY A 122 -12.83 -11.72 -15.42
C GLY A 122 -13.03 -10.49 -14.54
N LYS A 123 -12.61 -10.51 -13.27
CA LYS A 123 -12.61 -9.33 -12.40
C LYS A 123 -11.25 -8.63 -12.43
N THR A 124 -11.28 -7.33 -12.20
CA THR A 124 -10.11 -6.46 -12.17
C THR A 124 -10.09 -5.66 -10.87
N MET A 125 -8.89 -5.43 -10.33
CA MET A 125 -8.68 -4.51 -9.23
C MET A 125 -7.58 -3.52 -9.58
N ILE A 126 -7.84 -2.23 -9.43
CA ILE A 126 -6.80 -1.19 -9.55
C ILE A 126 -6.30 -0.89 -8.14
N VAL A 127 -5.01 -1.08 -7.91
CA VAL A 127 -4.41 -0.95 -6.57
C VAL A 127 -3.27 0.03 -6.56
N GLN A 128 -3.12 0.76 -5.46
CA GLN A 128 -1.88 1.51 -5.18
C GLN A 128 -0.98 0.68 -4.26
N ASN A 129 0.31 0.61 -4.59
CA ASN A 129 1.30 0.01 -3.71
C ASN A 129 1.63 0.97 -2.56
N VAL A 130 1.31 0.59 -1.33
CA VAL A 130 1.51 1.43 -0.14
C VAL A 130 2.42 0.80 0.91
N ASN A 131 2.80 -0.45 0.71
CA ASN A 131 3.63 -1.18 1.65
C ASN A 131 4.53 -2.20 0.94
N THR A 132 5.49 -2.76 1.64
CA THR A 132 6.26 -3.92 1.19
C THR A 132 6.59 -4.80 2.39
N GLY A 133 6.99 -6.05 2.17
CA GLY A 133 7.22 -7.04 3.23
C GLY A 133 8.42 -7.91 2.93
N GLY A 134 9.16 -8.30 3.97
CA GLY A 134 10.34 -9.16 3.84
C GLY A 134 10.01 -10.62 3.48
N ASP A 135 8.77 -11.04 3.77
CA ASP A 135 8.21 -12.36 3.49
C ASP A 135 7.58 -12.47 2.09
N LEU A 136 7.47 -11.36 1.37
CA LEU A 136 6.92 -11.34 0.03
C LEU A 136 7.89 -11.97 -0.97
N SER A 137 7.37 -12.89 -1.78
CA SER A 137 8.10 -13.44 -2.93
C SER A 137 8.15 -12.44 -4.10
N SER A 138 8.85 -12.77 -5.19
CA SER A 138 8.86 -11.92 -6.39
C SER A 138 7.48 -11.90 -7.06
N ASN A 139 7.04 -10.70 -7.46
CA ASN A 139 5.71 -10.41 -8.00
C ASN A 139 4.58 -10.88 -7.09
N HIS A 140 4.69 -10.54 -5.80
CA HIS A 140 3.71 -10.85 -4.78
C HIS A 140 2.95 -9.59 -4.39
N PHE A 141 1.62 -9.66 -4.36
CA PHE A 141 0.73 -8.56 -4.04
C PHE A 141 -0.20 -8.95 -2.88
N ASP A 142 0.12 -8.48 -1.69
CA ASP A 142 -0.68 -8.66 -0.48
C ASP A 142 -1.79 -7.62 -0.41
N ILE A 143 -3.03 -8.01 -0.71
CA ILE A 143 -4.15 -7.08 -0.79
C ILE A 143 -4.59 -6.69 0.61
N GLN A 144 -4.67 -5.39 0.88
CA GLN A 144 -5.19 -4.88 2.15
C GLN A 144 -6.68 -5.14 2.25
N ILE A 145 -7.07 -6.01 3.16
CA ILE A 145 -8.46 -6.38 3.43
C ILE A 145 -8.61 -6.52 4.95
N PRO A 146 -9.33 -5.64 5.65
CA PRO A 146 -9.60 -5.79 7.08
C PRO A 146 -10.14 -7.18 7.40
N GLY A 147 -9.53 -7.83 8.39
CA GLY A 147 -9.85 -9.22 8.71
C GLY A 147 -9.18 -10.26 7.82
N GLY A 148 -8.29 -9.89 6.89
CA GLY A 148 -7.51 -10.80 6.04
C GLY A 148 -6.39 -11.57 6.75
N GLY A 149 -6.12 -11.25 8.02
CA GLY A 149 -5.05 -11.83 8.83
C GLY A 149 -3.96 -10.80 9.12
N VAL A 150 -3.41 -10.82 10.33
CA VAL A 150 -2.37 -9.88 10.79
C VAL A 150 -0.96 -10.30 10.38
N GLY A 151 -0.77 -11.56 9.97
CA GLY A 151 0.52 -12.07 9.53
C GLY A 151 1.60 -11.99 10.61
N ILE A 152 2.80 -11.57 10.20
CA ILE A 152 3.99 -11.50 11.07
C ILE A 152 3.81 -10.46 12.18
N PHE A 153 3.23 -9.30 11.87
CA PHE A 153 3.12 -8.17 12.80
C PHE A 153 1.81 -8.22 13.59
N THR A 154 1.87 -8.94 14.71
CA THR A 154 0.70 -9.19 15.57
C THR A 154 0.36 -8.05 16.54
N ARG A 155 1.22 -7.03 16.65
CA ARG A 155 1.06 -5.92 17.60
C ARG A 155 0.12 -4.82 17.10
N GLY A 156 0.09 -4.52 15.81
CA GLY A 156 -0.61 -3.33 15.31
C GLY A 156 -2.10 -3.31 15.64
N CYS A 157 -2.82 -4.36 15.25
CA CYS A 157 -4.26 -4.40 15.51
C CYS A 157 -4.61 -4.60 16.99
N SER A 158 -3.72 -5.25 17.77
CA SER A 158 -3.94 -5.39 19.21
C SER A 158 -3.76 -4.04 19.94
N THR A 159 -2.81 -3.20 19.52
CA THR A 159 -2.63 -1.86 20.10
C THR A 159 -3.61 -0.82 19.56
N GLN A 160 -4.04 -0.95 18.30
CA GLN A 160 -5.00 -0.01 17.70
C GLN A 160 -6.45 -0.29 18.09
N TRP A 161 -6.89 -1.54 17.99
CA TRP A 161 -8.31 -1.91 18.10
C TRP A 161 -8.59 -2.92 19.20
N ASN A 162 -7.60 -3.22 20.06
CA ASN A 162 -7.69 -4.27 21.08
C ASN A 162 -8.08 -5.64 20.47
N ALA A 163 -7.64 -5.91 19.24
CA ALA A 163 -7.83 -7.22 18.63
C ALA A 163 -7.01 -8.29 19.37
N PRO A 164 -7.40 -9.58 19.32
CA PRO A 164 -6.54 -10.67 19.75
C PRO A 164 -5.19 -10.64 19.04
N GLN A 165 -4.17 -11.28 19.63
CA GLN A 165 -2.82 -11.31 19.05
C GLN A 165 -2.79 -11.95 17.65
N SER A 166 -3.69 -12.91 17.38
CA SER A 166 -3.86 -13.51 16.04
C SER A 166 -4.74 -12.68 15.09
N GLY A 167 -5.18 -11.48 15.48
CA GLY A 167 -6.19 -10.71 14.78
C GLY A 167 -7.61 -11.23 15.02
N TRP A 168 -8.54 -10.85 14.14
CA TRP A 168 -9.97 -11.23 14.24
C TRP A 168 -10.29 -12.65 13.75
N GLY A 169 -9.27 -13.47 13.48
CA GLY A 169 -9.42 -14.85 13.00
C GLY A 169 -8.09 -15.59 13.08
N GLN A 170 -7.79 -16.39 12.06
CA GLN A 170 -6.47 -17.01 11.92
C GLN A 170 -5.41 -15.94 11.67
N GLN A 171 -4.23 -16.11 12.27
CA GLN A 171 -3.12 -15.15 12.11
C GLN A 171 -2.79 -14.92 10.63
N TYR A 172 -2.79 -15.99 9.84
CA TYR A 172 -2.66 -15.96 8.38
C TYR A 172 -3.99 -16.40 7.76
N GLY A 173 -4.56 -15.58 6.89
CA GLY A 173 -5.83 -15.85 6.21
C GLY A 173 -7.07 -15.28 6.90
N GLY A 174 -6.96 -14.92 8.17
CA GLY A 174 -7.91 -14.05 8.85
C GLY A 174 -9.24 -14.70 9.26
N ALA A 175 -10.29 -13.89 9.26
CA ALA A 175 -11.64 -14.32 9.61
C ALA A 175 -12.19 -15.33 8.59
N PHE A 176 -13.02 -16.25 9.07
CA PHE A 176 -13.78 -17.21 8.27
C PHE A 176 -15.23 -17.23 8.80
N HIS A 177 -16.21 -17.35 7.90
CA HIS A 177 -17.64 -17.50 8.21
C HIS A 177 -18.26 -18.46 7.22
#